data_AF-A0A1Q2LKW8-F1
#
_entry.id   AF-A0A1Q2LKW8-F1
#
_cell.length_a   1.000
_cell.length_b   1.000
_cell.length_c   1.000
_cell.angle_alpha   90.00
_cell.angle_beta   90.00
_cell.angle_gamma   90.00
#
_symmetry.space_group_name_H-M   'P 1'
#
loop_
_entity.id
_entity.type
_entity.pdbx_description
1 polymer ?
#
loop_
_entity_poly.entity_id
_entity_poly.type
_entity_poly.pdbx_seq_one_letter_code
_entity_poly.pdbx_strand_id
1 'polypeptide(L)'
;MVNFLNTDSFTLGAYVGFGLGYGITGLTGEKTIVDTLNKGQDYNGFNIPINVGIAATFAGSHKVEIGAKIQALSAGYSSKTKNDKSEILMNTHVINVGYSYIF
;
A
#
# COMPACT_ATOMS: atom_id res chain seq x y z
N MET A 1 -5.45 -16.85 -4.61
CA MET A 1 -4.77 -16.83 -5.92
C MET A 1 -5.58 -17.73 -6.84
N VAL A 2 -5.88 -17.25 -8.04
CA VAL A 2 -6.55 -18.02 -9.09
C VAL A 2 -5.46 -18.41 -10.09
N ASN A 3 -5.22 -19.71 -10.24
CA ASN A 3 -4.21 -20.23 -11.15
C ASN A 3 -4.83 -20.46 -12.53
N PHE A 4 -4.20 -19.91 -13.56
CA PHE A 4 -4.62 -20.09 -14.95
C PHE A 4 -3.85 -21.23 -15.62
N LEU A 5 -2.59 -21.43 -15.21
CA LEU A 5 -1.73 -22.50 -15.67
C LEU A 5 -1.08 -23.16 -14.46
N ASN A 6 -1.11 -24.48 -14.40
CA ASN A 6 -0.48 -25.25 -13.33
C ASN A 6 0.07 -26.56 -13.90
N THR A 7 1.39 -26.68 -13.93
CA THR A 7 2.13 -27.88 -14.34
C THR A 7 3.08 -28.28 -13.22
N ASP A 8 3.71 -29.45 -13.33
CA ASP A 8 4.65 -29.96 -12.32
C ASP A 8 5.85 -29.03 -12.06
N SER A 9 6.19 -28.16 -13.03
CA SER A 9 7.36 -27.28 -12.96
C SER A 9 7.03 -25.80 -13.06
N PHE A 10 5.79 -25.42 -13.36
CA PHE A 10 5.39 -24.03 -13.59
C PHE A 10 3.94 -23.75 -13.20
N THR A 11 3.72 -22.66 -12.46
CA THR A 11 2.40 -22.15 -12.11
C THR A 11 2.31 -20.67 -12.47
N LEU A 12 1.22 -20.25 -13.11
CA LEU A 12 0.90 -18.84 -13.37
C LEU A 12 -0.50 -18.54 -12.84
N GLY A 13 -0.62 -17.49 -12.05
CA GLY A 13 -1.89 -17.10 -11.45
C GLY A 13 -2.00 -15.62 -11.15
N ALA A 14 -3.23 -15.16 -10.95
CA ALA A 14 -3.51 -13.83 -10.43
C ALA A 14 -3.90 -13.90 -8.95
N TYR A 15 -3.66 -12.82 -8.23
CA TYR A 15 -4.11 -12.66 -6.85
C TYR A 15 -4.81 -11.33 -6.65
N VAL A 16 -5.76 -11.35 -5.72
CA VAL A 16 -6.37 -10.17 -5.10
C VAL A 16 -6.38 -10.42 -3.60
N GLY A 17 -6.05 -9.40 -2.80
CA GLY A 17 -6.04 -9.51 -1.35
C GLY A 17 -6.13 -8.16 -0.67
N PHE A 18 -6.88 -8.08 0.42
CA PHE A 18 -6.91 -6.92 1.28
C PHE A 18 -5.73 -6.96 2.26
N GLY A 19 -5.13 -5.80 2.51
CA GLY A 19 -4.13 -5.63 3.56
C GLY A 19 -4.59 -4.63 4.61
N LEU A 20 -3.90 -4.64 5.74
CA LEU A 20 -3.96 -3.60 6.75
C LEU A 20 -2.58 -2.95 6.81
N GLY A 21 -2.53 -1.64 6.71
CA GLY A 21 -1.28 -0.88 6.70
C GLY A 21 -1.31 0.29 7.67
N TYR A 22 -0.13 0.71 8.10
CA TYR A 22 0.07 1.95 8.83
C TYR A 22 1.18 2.75 8.14
N GLY A 23 0.81 3.86 7.51
CA GLY A 23 1.74 4.78 6.87
C GLY A 23 2.24 5.78 7.88
N ILE A 24 3.55 5.93 8.00
CA ILE A 24 4.17 7.02 8.75
C ILE A 24 4.58 8.07 7.73
N THR A 25 4.03 9.27 7.84
CA THR A 25 4.45 10.41 7.03
C THR A 25 5.25 11.37 7.89
N GLY A 26 6.37 11.84 7.37
CA GLY A 26 7.19 12.88 8.00
C GLY A 26 7.11 14.15 7.17
N LEU A 27 6.56 15.21 7.73
CA LEU A 27 6.69 16.54 7.14
C LEU A 27 8.12 17.03 7.36
N THR A 28 8.86 17.24 6.28
CA THR A 28 10.20 17.80 6.30
C THR A 28 10.19 19.13 5.54
N GLY A 29 10.79 20.17 6.11
CA GLY A 29 10.72 21.53 5.56
C GLY A 29 11.05 22.60 6.59
N GLU A 30 10.74 23.85 6.26
CA GLU A 30 10.95 24.98 7.17
C GLU A 30 10.21 24.76 8.49
N LYS A 31 10.94 24.83 9.61
CA LYS A 31 10.45 24.47 10.95
C LYS A 31 9.12 25.15 11.31
N THR A 32 8.96 26.42 10.94
CA THR A 32 7.75 27.22 11.20
C THR A 32 6.50 26.65 10.51
N ILE A 33 6.65 26.13 9.28
CA ILE A 33 5.55 25.55 8.50
C ILE A 33 5.20 24.17 9.05
N VAL A 34 6.23 23.36 9.33
CA VAL A 34 6.07 22.02 9.91
C VAL A 34 5.41 22.07 11.28
N ASP A 35 5.83 22.98 12.16
CA ASP A 35 5.25 23.15 13.50
C ASP A 35 3.79 23.63 13.43
N THR A 36 3.45 24.49 12.47
CA THR A 36 2.08 24.98 12.29
C THR A 36 1.15 23.86 11.82
N LEU A 37 1.56 23.06 10.84
CA LEU A 37 0.79 21.93 10.33
C LEU A 37 0.62 20.83 11.39
N ASN A 38 1.68 20.50 12.12
CA ASN A 38 1.63 19.49 13.20
C ASN A 38 0.73 19.91 14.38
N LYS A 39 0.64 21.21 14.68
CA LYS A 39 -0.25 21.71 15.74
C LYS A 39 -1.70 21.77 15.29
N GLY A 40 -1.96 22.06 14.02
CA GLY A 40 -3.30 22.24 13.46
C GLY A 40 -3.99 20.97 12.96
N GLN A 41 -3.26 19.87 12.78
CA GLN A 41 -3.80 18.64 12.17
C GLN A 41 -3.50 17.37 12.96
N ASP A 42 -4.47 16.45 13.03
CA ASP A 42 -4.29 15.09 13.55
C ASP A 42 -4.00 14.15 12.39
N TYR A 43 -2.96 13.33 12.52
CA TYR A 43 -2.60 12.35 11.49
C TYR A 43 -3.10 10.96 11.85
N ASN A 44 -3.84 10.33 10.95
CA ASN A 44 -4.18 8.92 11.01
C ASN A 44 -3.39 8.14 9.96
N GLY A 45 -2.43 7.33 10.42
CA GLY A 45 -1.61 6.48 9.57
C GLY A 45 -2.31 5.24 9.02
N PHE A 46 -3.47 4.88 9.56
CA PHE A 46 -4.17 3.65 9.19
C PHE A 46 -4.63 3.69 7.73
N ASN A 47 -4.39 2.61 7.00
CA ASN A 47 -4.84 2.45 5.63
C ASN A 47 -5.22 0.99 5.32
N ILE A 48 -6.10 0.83 4.33
CA ILE A 48 -6.57 -0.47 3.84
C ILE A 48 -6.25 -0.57 2.35
N PRO A 49 -5.14 -1.21 1.97
CA PRO A 49 -4.83 -1.52 0.58
C PRO A 49 -5.64 -2.70 0.03
N ILE A 50 -5.94 -2.62 -1.25
CA ILE A 50 -6.22 -3.76 -2.12
C ILE A 50 -4.95 -4.05 -2.91
N ASN A 51 -4.43 -5.26 -2.79
CA ASN A 51 -3.28 -5.76 -3.53
C ASN A 51 -3.79 -6.66 -4.65
N VAL A 52 -3.39 -6.38 -5.88
CA VAL A 52 -3.71 -7.19 -7.05
C VAL A 52 -2.43 -7.48 -7.81
N GLY A 53 -2.35 -8.62 -8.49
CA GLY A 53 -1.17 -8.90 -9.30
C GLY A 53 -1.22 -10.25 -9.99
N ILE A 54 -0.18 -10.48 -10.78
CA ILE A 54 0.07 -11.73 -11.49
C ILE A 54 1.42 -12.25 -11.00
N ALA A 55 1.47 -13.54 -10.70
CA ALA A 55 2.68 -14.22 -10.28
C ALA A 55 2.89 -15.50 -11.07
N ALA A 56 4.15 -15.76 -11.41
CA ALA A 56 4.62 -17.01 -11.98
C ALA A 56 5.59 -17.68 -11.01
N THR A 57 5.35 -18.96 -10.71
CA THR A 57 6.24 -19.80 -9.93
C THR A 57 6.84 -20.87 -10.83
N PHE A 58 8.15 -21.10 -10.77
CA PHE A 58 8.83 -22.13 -11.54
C PHE A 58 9.79 -22.93 -10.66
N ALA A 59 10.00 -24.19 -11.06
CA ALA A 59 10.84 -25.15 -10.33
C ALA A 59 10.49 -25.29 -8.84
N GLY A 60 9.20 -25.14 -8.49
CA GLY A 60 8.68 -25.28 -7.13
C GLY A 60 9.03 -24.15 -6.15
N SER A 61 10.14 -23.44 -6.36
CA SER A 61 10.69 -22.51 -5.37
C SER A 61 10.92 -21.08 -5.88
N HIS A 62 10.96 -20.84 -7.19
CA HIS A 62 11.25 -19.51 -7.72
C HIS A 62 9.97 -18.80 -8.11
N LYS A 63 9.72 -17.60 -7.60
CA LYS A 63 8.53 -16.81 -7.91
C LYS A 63 8.91 -15.45 -8.47
N VAL A 64 8.27 -15.04 -9.56
CA VAL A 64 8.30 -13.67 -10.11
C VAL A 64 6.90 -13.10 -10.04
N GLU A 65 6.75 -11.84 -9.63
CA GLU A 65 5.45 -11.17 -9.61
C GLU A 65 5.50 -9.74 -10.13
N ILE A 66 4.39 -9.33 -10.75
CA ILE A 66 4.04 -7.94 -10.99
C ILE A 66 2.71 -7.68 -10.31
N GLY A 67 2.65 -6.64 -9.48
CA GLY A 67 1.46 -6.33 -8.70
C GLY A 67 1.28 -4.85 -8.47
N ALA A 68 0.06 -4.45 -8.17
CA ALA A 68 -0.31 -3.12 -7.75
C ALA A 68 -0.94 -3.15 -6.37
N LYS A 69 -0.68 -2.11 -5.59
CA LYS A 69 -1.33 -1.81 -4.32
C LYS A 69 -2.11 -0.52 -4.48
N ILE A 70 -3.42 -0.61 -4.29
CA ILE A 70 -4.39 0.48 -4.45
C ILE A 70 -5.00 0.75 -3.08
N GLN A 71 -4.97 1.98 -2.58
CA GLN A 71 -5.52 2.28 -1.25
C GLN A 71 -7.04 2.42 -1.35
N ALA A 72 -7.78 1.49 -0.72
CA ALA A 72 -9.23 1.59 -0.57
C ALA A 72 -9.61 2.55 0.57
N LEU A 73 -8.80 2.58 1.63
CA LEU A 73 -8.84 3.62 2.66
C LEU A 73 -7.44 4.21 2.80
N SER A 74 -7.34 5.53 2.70
CA SER A 74 -6.07 6.25 2.71
C SER A 74 -5.76 6.85 4.08
N ALA A 75 -4.48 6.84 4.44
CA ALA A 75 -3.97 7.58 5.59
C ALA A 75 -4.06 9.08 5.31
N GLY A 76 -4.14 9.92 6.34
CA GLY A 76 -4.29 11.35 6.11
C GLY A 76 -4.34 12.22 7.36
N TYR A 77 -4.44 13.52 7.11
CA TYR A 77 -4.53 14.56 8.12
C TYR A 77 -5.95 15.09 8.20
N SER A 78 -6.48 15.23 9.40
CA SER A 78 -7.73 15.93 9.67
C SER A 78 -7.48 17.20 10.49
N SER A 79 -8.30 18.23 10.28
CA SER A 79 -8.19 19.48 11.05
C SER A 79 -8.57 19.26 12.52
N LYS A 80 -7.79 19.82 13.45
CA LYS A 80 -8.12 19.84 14.89
C LYS A 80 -9.07 20.98 15.27
N THR A 81 -9.33 21.90 14.35
CA THR A 81 -10.11 23.11 14.63
C THR A 81 -11.58 22.77 14.83
N LYS A 82 -12.17 23.28 15.92
CA LYS A 82 -13.59 23.03 16.25
C LYS A 82 -14.47 23.61 15.13
N ASN A 83 -15.27 22.75 14.48
CA ASN A 83 -16.14 23.00 13.32
C ASN A 83 -15.48 22.94 11.93
N ASP A 84 -14.21 22.58 11.84
CA ASP A 84 -13.56 22.28 10.57
C ASP A 84 -13.56 20.76 10.34
N LYS A 85 -14.01 20.32 9.16
CA LYS A 85 -14.07 18.91 8.75
C LYS A 85 -13.17 18.63 7.54
N SER A 86 -12.25 19.55 7.25
CA SER A 86 -11.29 19.36 6.16
C SER A 86 -10.33 18.21 6.46
N GLU A 87 -10.09 17.39 5.44
CA GLU A 87 -9.17 16.26 5.47
C GLU A 87 -8.26 16.28 4.26
N ILE A 88 -7.00 15.91 4.46
CA ILE A 88 -6.01 15.69 3.40
C ILE A 88 -5.66 14.20 3.44
N LEU A 89 -6.11 13.47 2.44
CA LEU A 89 -5.87 12.03 2.32
C LEU A 89 -4.72 11.74 1.35
N MET A 90 -3.86 10.79 1.72
CA MET A 90 -2.72 10.32 0.93
C MET A 90 -3.08 9.00 0.23
N ASN A 91 -3.53 9.11 -1.02
CA ASN A 91 -3.91 7.95 -1.84
C ASN A 91 -2.75 7.46 -2.72
N THR A 92 -1.75 6.85 -2.09
CA THR A 92 -0.56 6.34 -2.79
C THR A 92 -0.87 5.04 -3.52
N HIS A 93 -0.59 5.01 -4.82
CA HIS A 93 -0.65 3.78 -5.62
C HIS A 93 0.77 3.26 -5.84
N VAL A 94 1.00 1.98 -5.57
CA VAL A 94 2.32 1.36 -5.70
C VAL A 94 2.25 0.27 -6.74
N ILE A 95 3.20 0.24 -7.67
CA ILE A 95 3.40 -0.86 -8.61
C ILE A 95 4.72 -1.53 -8.25
N ASN A 96 4.67 -2.84 -8.03
CA ASN A 96 5.80 -3.66 -7.64
C ASN A 96 6.11 -4.66 -8.73
N VAL A 97 7.40 -4.83 -9.01
CA VAL A 97 7.94 -5.95 -9.79
C VAL A 97 9.00 -6.60 -8.91
N GLY A 98 8.90 -7.91 -8.72
CA GLY A 98 9.75 -8.60 -7.76
C GLY A 98 10.01 -10.05 -8.10
N TYR A 99 11.06 -10.57 -7.49
CA TYR A 99 11.43 -11.98 -7.49
C TYR A 99 11.59 -12.44 -6.03
N SER A 100 11.11 -13.63 -5.71
CA SER A 100 11.27 -14.24 -4.39
C SER A 100 11.53 -15.74 -4.49
N TYR A 101 12.09 -16.30 -3.41
CA TYR A 101 12.30 -17.74 -3.25
C TYR A 101 11.37 -18.28 -2.16
N ILE A 102 10.70 -19.40 -2.44
CA ILE A 102 9.79 -20.12 -1.54
C ILE A 102 10.56 -21.31 -0.94
N PHE A 103 10.69 -21.30 0.39
CA PHE A 103 11.33 -22.35 1.18
C PHE A 103 10.35 -23.46 1.58
#